data_AF-A0A497E8F1-F1
#
_entry.id   AF-A0A497E8F1-F1
#
_cell.length_a   1.000
_cell.length_b   1.000
_cell.length_c   1.000
_cell.angle_alpha   90.00
_cell.angle_beta   90.00
_cell.angle_gamma   90.00
#
_symmetry.space_group_name_H-M   'P 1'
#
loop_
_entity.id
_entity.type
_entity.pdbx_description
1 polymer ?
#
loop_
_entity_poly.entity_id
_entity_poly.type
_entity_poly.pdbx_seq_one_letter_code
_entity_poly.pdbx_strand_id
1 'polypeptide(L)'
;LSLLVSAADEKIYVYRAGIEIGVAHIRIADPEIPIDEGVFSVLVGQGDLDDPWLPGKPAHRWLNVHGGDTPDAETEEQAANRIQIPLYFAAVIYEMIEPGTTLVITNLAAAPHTKSESGFVVIAAQEG
;
A
#
# COMPACT_ATOMS: atom_id res chain seq x y z
N LEU A 1 -6.55 -0.23 8.45
CA LEU A 1 -5.95 0.99 7.85
C LEU A 1 -5.83 0.74 6.34
N SER A 2 -5.80 1.77 5.49
CA SER A 2 -5.52 1.60 4.06
C SER A 2 -4.45 2.60 3.60
N LEU A 3 -3.45 2.12 2.90
CA LEU A 3 -2.36 2.88 2.30
C LEU A 3 -2.55 2.85 0.78
N LEU A 4 -2.43 3.99 0.13
CA LEU A 4 -2.46 4.10 -1.33
C LEU A 4 -1.19 4.82 -1.79
N VAL A 5 -0.36 4.13 -2.54
CA VAL A 5 0.79 4.69 -3.26
C VAL A 5 0.33 4.95 -4.69
N SER A 6 0.33 6.22 -5.09
CA SER A 6 0.07 6.66 -6.46
C SER A 6 1.36 7.19 -7.07
N ALA A 7 1.86 6.49 -8.09
CA ALA A 7 3.06 6.92 -8.82
C ALA A 7 2.81 8.20 -9.62
N ALA A 8 1.65 8.31 -10.26
CA ALA A 8 1.30 9.50 -11.04
C ALA A 8 1.19 10.78 -10.18
N ASP A 9 0.77 10.64 -8.93
CA ASP A 9 0.70 11.78 -7.99
C ASP A 9 2.01 12.00 -7.23
N GLU A 10 2.97 11.07 -7.33
CA GLU A 10 4.16 10.97 -6.48
C GLU A 10 3.81 11.12 -4.99
N LYS A 11 2.77 10.39 -4.56
CA LYS A 11 2.25 10.46 -3.18
C LYS A 11 1.88 9.11 -2.60
N ILE A 12 1.95 9.06 -1.28
CA ILE A 12 1.31 8.05 -0.45
C ILE A 12 0.18 8.71 0.35
N TYR A 13 -0.99 8.10 0.34
CA TYR A 13 -2.17 8.50 1.09
C TYR A 13 -2.48 7.45 2.16
N VAL A 14 -2.94 7.91 3.32
CA VAL A 14 -3.30 7.05 4.46
C VAL A 14 -4.76 7.29 4.81
N TYR A 15 -5.54 6.22 4.81
CA TYR A 15 -6.95 6.24 5.13
C TYR A 15 -7.27 5.39 6.38
N ARG A 16 -8.21 5.87 7.18
CA ARG A 16 -8.83 5.12 8.28
C ARG A 16 -10.34 5.18 8.11
N ALA A 17 -10.97 4.01 7.96
CA ALA A 17 -12.42 3.91 7.69
C ALA A 17 -12.87 4.78 6.49
N GLY A 18 -12.06 4.82 5.42
CA GLY A 18 -12.34 5.59 4.21
C GLY A 18 -12.07 7.10 4.31
N ILE A 19 -11.65 7.61 5.48
CA ILE A 19 -11.31 9.02 5.68
C ILE A 19 -9.80 9.18 5.54
N GLU A 20 -9.36 10.13 4.71
CA GLU A 20 -7.94 10.48 4.60
C GLU A 20 -7.45 11.11 5.91
N ILE A 21 -6.39 10.55 6.48
CA ILE A 21 -5.78 11.00 7.74
C ILE A 21 -4.31 11.38 7.59
N GLY A 22 -3.75 11.23 6.39
CA GLY A 22 -2.36 11.59 6.11
C GLY A 22 -2.03 11.48 4.63
N VAL A 23 -1.10 12.32 4.21
CA VAL A 23 -0.53 12.30 2.85
C VAL A 23 0.93 12.73 2.93
N ALA A 24 1.78 12.10 2.14
CA ALA A 24 3.18 12.51 1.98
C ALA A 24 3.62 12.37 0.53
N HIS A 25 4.57 13.21 0.12
CA HIS A 25 5.29 13.02 -1.13
C HIS A 25 6.21 11.81 -1.03
N ILE A 26 6.27 11.04 -2.10
CA ILE A 26 7.21 9.92 -2.24
C ILE A 26 8.18 10.20 -3.39
N ARG A 27 9.22 9.38 -3.49
CA ARG A 27 10.00 9.25 -4.72
C ARG A 27 10.03 7.79 -5.10
N ILE A 28 9.98 7.53 -6.40
CA ILE A 28 10.10 6.17 -6.93
C ILE A 28 11.47 6.05 -7.60
N ALA A 29 12.27 5.09 -7.14
CA ALA A 29 13.54 4.77 -7.76
C ALA A 29 13.32 4.18 -9.15
N ASP A 30 14.25 4.46 -10.06
CA ASP A 30 14.20 4.06 -11.47
C ASP A 30 12.88 4.49 -12.15
N PRO A 31 12.57 5.80 -12.20
CA PRO A 31 11.28 6.31 -12.66
C PRO A 31 10.98 6.02 -14.14
N GLU A 32 11.98 5.60 -14.92
CA GLU A 32 11.79 5.15 -16.30
C GLU A 32 11.18 3.75 -16.40
N ILE A 33 11.20 2.99 -15.30
CA ILE A 33 10.57 1.67 -15.16
C ILE A 33 9.28 1.88 -14.36
N PRO A 34 8.09 1.53 -14.87
CA PRO A 34 6.88 1.53 -14.07
C PRO A 34 7.06 0.71 -12.79
N ILE A 35 6.42 1.14 -11.70
CA ILE A 35 6.37 0.31 -10.49
C ILE A 35 5.29 -0.74 -10.67
N ASP A 36 5.52 -1.96 -10.22
CA ASP A 36 4.48 -2.98 -10.28
C ASP A 36 3.28 -2.63 -9.40
N GLU A 37 2.10 -2.75 -9.99
CA GLU A 37 0.83 -2.48 -9.33
C GLU A 37 0.37 -3.71 -8.55
N GLY A 38 -0.26 -3.48 -7.41
CA GLY A 38 -0.77 -4.57 -6.61
C GLY A 38 -1.59 -4.13 -5.40
N VAL A 39 -2.33 -5.09 -4.86
CA VAL A 39 -3.10 -4.96 -3.62
C VAL A 39 -2.57 -5.97 -2.63
N PHE A 40 -2.15 -5.48 -1.48
CA PHE A 40 -1.50 -6.26 -0.43
C PHE A 40 -2.26 -6.13 0.89
N SER A 41 -2.25 -7.18 1.70
CA SER A 41 -2.87 -7.17 3.03
C SER A 41 -1.90 -7.67 4.10
N VAL A 42 -1.84 -6.98 5.23
CA VAL A 42 -0.94 -7.35 6.34
C VAL A 42 -1.45 -8.59 7.05
N LEU A 43 -0.55 -9.56 7.25
CA LEU A 43 -0.76 -10.78 8.02
C LEU A 43 -0.33 -10.61 9.48
N VAL A 44 -0.68 -11.58 10.32
CA VAL A 44 -0.21 -11.62 11.71
C VAL A 44 1.29 -11.96 11.75
N GLY A 45 2.02 -11.23 12.59
CA GLY A 45 3.45 -11.41 12.81
C GLY A 45 4.33 -10.49 11.96
N GLN A 46 5.63 -10.60 12.15
CA GLN A 46 6.65 -9.82 11.43
C GLN A 46 7.47 -10.74 10.53
N GLY A 47 8.04 -10.17 9.46
CA GLY A 47 8.98 -10.84 8.58
C GLY A 47 10.39 -10.85 9.16
N ASP A 48 11.28 -11.57 8.48
CA ASP A 48 12.69 -11.70 8.87
C ASP A 48 13.59 -10.60 8.26
N LEU A 49 13.02 -9.74 7.43
CA LEU A 49 13.70 -8.64 6.74
C LEU A 49 13.42 -7.30 7.42
N ASP A 50 14.26 -6.30 7.13
CA ASP A 50 14.01 -4.92 7.54
C ASP A 50 12.84 -4.31 6.75
N ASP A 51 12.10 -3.43 7.40
CA ASP A 51 11.04 -2.64 6.80
C ASP A 51 11.62 -1.72 5.71
N PRO A 52 11.03 -1.70 4.50
CA PRO A 52 11.57 -0.94 3.36
C PRO A 52 11.55 0.58 3.58
N TRP A 53 10.72 1.08 4.50
CA TRP A 53 10.54 2.50 4.74
C TRP A 53 11.09 2.97 6.09
N LEU A 54 11.29 2.04 7.04
CA LEU A 54 11.77 2.33 8.38
C LEU A 54 12.95 1.41 8.77
N PRO A 55 14.19 1.80 8.42
CA PRO A 55 15.38 0.99 8.66
C PRO A 55 15.56 0.57 10.12
N GLY A 56 15.94 -0.69 10.35
CA GLY A 56 16.16 -1.27 11.67
C GLY A 56 14.88 -1.68 12.42
N LYS A 57 13.73 -1.61 11.76
CA LYS A 57 12.48 -2.23 12.21
C LYS A 57 12.20 -3.46 11.35
N PRO A 58 11.72 -4.56 11.93
CA PRO A 58 11.31 -5.72 11.16
C PRO A 58 10.09 -5.41 10.30
N ALA A 59 10.09 -5.89 9.06
CA ALA A 59 9.00 -5.70 8.11
C ALA A 59 7.71 -6.34 8.61
N HIS A 60 6.58 -5.70 8.31
CA HIS A 60 5.28 -6.37 8.39
C HIS A 60 5.20 -7.48 7.34
N ARG A 61 4.47 -8.56 7.62
CA ARG A 61 4.23 -9.61 6.62
C ARG A 61 3.07 -9.20 5.73
N TRP A 62 3.27 -9.16 4.42
CA TRP A 62 2.19 -8.87 3.49
C TRP A 62 1.83 -10.08 2.64
N LEU A 63 0.55 -10.18 2.32
CA LEU A 63 0.01 -11.12 1.35
C LEU A 63 -0.39 -10.33 0.11
N ASN A 64 0.12 -10.73 -1.06
CA ASN A 64 -0.42 -10.26 -2.33
C ASN A 64 -1.82 -10.84 -2.52
N VAL A 65 -2.80 -9.95 -2.61
CA VAL A 65 -4.22 -10.26 -2.85
C VAL A 65 -4.54 -10.18 -4.34
N HIS A 66 -3.87 -9.29 -5.08
CA HIS A 66 -4.04 -9.10 -6.52
C HIS A 66 -2.85 -8.33 -7.13
N GLY A 67 -2.48 -8.67 -8.36
CA GLY A 67 -1.41 -8.01 -9.11
C GLY A 67 -0.10 -8.79 -9.05
N GLY A 68 0.84 -8.51 -9.96
CA GLY A 68 2.14 -9.18 -9.98
C GLY A 68 2.10 -10.69 -10.31
N ASP A 69 1.08 -11.15 -11.05
CA ASP A 69 0.92 -12.57 -11.42
C ASP A 69 1.72 -13.00 -12.66
N THR A 70 2.65 -12.15 -13.15
CA THR A 70 3.51 -12.47 -14.28
C THR A 70 4.87 -12.99 -13.78
N PRO A 71 5.58 -13.83 -14.56
CA PRO A 71 6.91 -14.32 -14.19
C PRO A 71 7.95 -13.22 -13.97
N ASP A 72 7.74 -12.06 -14.58
CA ASP A 72 8.65 -10.91 -14.55
C ASP A 72 8.21 -9.84 -13.53
N ALA A 73 7.16 -10.11 -12.75
CA ALA A 73 6.66 -9.17 -11.75
C ALA A 73 7.67 -8.99 -10.60
N GLU A 74 7.78 -7.76 -10.11
CA GLU A 74 8.44 -7.43 -8.86
C GLU A 74 7.75 -8.18 -7.71
N THR A 75 8.54 -8.69 -6.77
CA THR A 75 7.99 -9.07 -5.48
C THR A 75 7.45 -7.82 -4.77
N GLU A 76 6.53 -8.04 -3.83
CA GLU A 76 6.03 -7.00 -2.94
C GLU A 76 7.16 -6.21 -2.27
N GLU A 77 8.21 -6.91 -1.83
CA GLU A 77 9.41 -6.32 -1.28
C GLU A 77 10.19 -5.46 -2.29
N GLN A 78 10.35 -5.93 -3.53
CA GLN A 78 11.04 -5.17 -4.58
C GLN A 78 10.32 -3.87 -4.91
N ALA A 79 9.00 -3.93 -5.12
CA ALA A 79 8.19 -2.75 -5.38
C ALA A 79 8.24 -1.77 -4.19
N ALA A 80 8.11 -2.26 -2.95
CA ALA A 80 8.15 -1.42 -1.76
C ALA A 80 9.51 -0.73 -1.56
N ASN A 81 10.63 -1.42 -1.86
CA ASN A 81 11.99 -0.87 -1.76
C ASN A 81 12.29 0.24 -2.77
N ARG A 82 11.57 0.29 -3.90
CA ARG A 82 11.67 1.39 -4.85
C ARG A 82 10.99 2.66 -4.36
N ILE A 83 10.08 2.56 -3.39
CA ILE A 83 9.31 3.69 -2.85
C ILE A 83 10.07 4.29 -1.67
N GLN A 84 10.49 5.54 -1.83
CA GLN A 84 11.11 6.33 -0.76
C GLN A 84 10.08 7.27 -0.16
N ILE A 85 9.87 7.17 1.15
CA ILE A 85 8.97 8.05 1.91
C ILE A 85 9.72 8.80 3.02
N PRO A 86 9.24 9.97 3.48
CA PRO A 86 9.88 10.69 4.58
C PRO A 86 9.91 9.84 5.86
N LEU A 87 11.09 9.73 6.49
CA LEU A 87 11.32 8.85 7.64
C LEU A 87 10.34 9.07 8.80
N TYR A 88 10.00 10.33 9.09
CA TYR A 88 9.02 10.64 10.14
C TYR A 88 7.62 10.09 9.82
N PHE A 89 7.25 10.08 8.53
CA PHE A 89 5.97 9.58 8.06
C PHE A 89 5.96 8.05 8.07
N ALA A 90 7.07 7.41 7.67
CA ALA A 90 7.27 5.97 7.81
C ALA A 90 7.10 5.51 9.27
N ALA A 91 7.72 6.23 10.22
CA ALA A 91 7.61 5.93 11.64
C ALA A 91 6.16 5.98 12.14
N VAL A 92 5.39 6.97 11.69
CA VAL A 92 3.97 7.10 12.06
C VAL A 92 3.11 5.99 11.43
N ILE A 93 3.32 5.69 10.13
CA ILE A 93 2.60 4.60 9.46
C ILE A 93 2.89 3.27 10.12
N TYR A 94 4.17 2.97 10.37
CA TYR A 94 4.60 1.68 10.90
C TYR A 94 3.88 1.30 12.19
N GLU A 95 3.70 2.27 13.10
CA GLU A 95 3.00 2.07 14.38
C GLU A 95 1.46 2.00 14.23
N MET A 96 0.91 2.44 13.09
CA MET A 96 -0.54 2.32 12.80
C MET A 96 -0.91 1.04 12.05
N ILE A 97 0.07 0.33 11.48
CA ILE A 97 -0.17 -0.90 10.73
C ILE A 97 -0.56 -2.02 11.70
N GLU A 98 -1.67 -2.67 11.37
CA GLU A 98 -2.20 -3.84 12.07
C GLU A 98 -2.59 -4.91 11.04
N PRO A 99 -2.71 -6.20 11.44
CA PRO A 99 -3.24 -7.25 10.58
C PRO A 99 -4.56 -6.84 9.91
N GLY A 100 -4.66 -7.06 8.60
CA GLY A 100 -5.77 -6.61 7.76
C GLY A 100 -5.62 -5.17 7.23
N THR A 101 -4.52 -4.48 7.52
CA THR A 101 -4.17 -3.24 6.82
C THR A 101 -3.90 -3.52 5.35
N THR A 102 -4.45 -2.69 4.47
CA THR A 102 -4.29 -2.85 3.01
C THR A 102 -3.29 -1.84 2.48
N LEU A 103 -2.41 -2.26 1.58
CA LEU A 103 -1.57 -1.40 0.76
C LEU A 103 -1.97 -1.58 -0.70
N VAL A 104 -2.17 -0.47 -1.40
CA VAL A 104 -2.43 -0.45 -2.83
C VAL A 104 -1.32 0.34 -3.50
N ILE A 105 -0.68 -0.24 -4.51
CA ILE A 105 0.31 0.43 -5.36
C ILE A 105 -0.28 0.55 -6.75
N THR A 106 -0.27 1.76 -7.31
CA THR A 106 -0.76 2.01 -8.67
C THR A 106 0.06 3.09 -9.40
N ASN A 107 0.16 2.94 -10.71
CA ASN A 107 0.68 3.96 -11.62
C ASN A 107 -0.36 5.04 -11.97
N LEU A 108 -1.60 4.90 -11.52
CA LEU A 108 -2.68 5.85 -11.78
C LEU A 108 -2.74 6.96 -10.74
N ALA A 109 -3.25 8.12 -11.13
CA ALA A 109 -3.55 9.21 -10.21
C ALA A 109 -4.65 8.79 -9.24
N ALA A 110 -4.56 9.19 -7.97
CA ALA A 110 -5.67 9.00 -7.06
C ALA A 110 -6.84 9.83 -7.56
N ALA A 111 -7.99 9.19 -7.83
CA ALA A 111 -9.17 9.91 -8.30
C ALA A 111 -9.50 11.05 -7.31
N PRO A 112 -9.83 12.27 -7.78
CA PRO A 112 -10.23 13.35 -6.89
C PRO A 112 -11.52 12.97 -6.18
N HIS A 113 -11.37 12.46 -4.96
CA HIS A 113 -12.39 12.19 -3.96
C HIS A 113 -13.77 11.78 -4.49
N THR A 114 -13.97 10.52 -4.86
CA THR A 114 -15.25 9.88 -4.53
C THR A 114 -15.29 9.73 -3.02
N LYS A 115 -15.76 10.78 -2.33
CA LYS A 115 -16.44 10.56 -1.04
C LYS A 115 -17.50 9.50 -1.33
N SER A 116 -17.34 8.29 -0.81
CA SER A 116 -18.45 7.36 -0.80
C SER A 116 -19.60 8.06 -0.06
N GLU A 117 -20.63 8.46 -0.80
CA GLU A 117 -21.96 8.48 -0.22
C GLU A 117 -22.19 7.09 0.38
N SER A 118 -22.50 7.06 1.67
CA SER A 118 -22.82 5.84 2.40
C SER A 118 -23.79 4.98 1.61
N GLY A 119 -23.34 3.82 1.12
CA GLY A 119 -24.22 2.92 0.40
C GLY A 119 -23.54 1.87 -0.46
N PHE A 120 -22.52 1.16 0.05
CA PHE A 120 -22.08 -0.08 -0.60
C PHE A 120 -22.34 -1.25 0.34
N VAL A 121 -23.48 -1.92 0.14
CA VAL A 121 -23.75 -3.25 0.69
C VAL A 121 -23.41 -4.25 -0.39
N VAL A 122 -22.38 -5.06 -0.18
CA VAL A 122 -22.18 -6.29 -0.96
C VAL A 122 -22.62 -7.45 -0.08
N ILE A 123 -23.81 -7.98 -0.34
CA ILE A 123 -24.12 -9.37 -0.05
C ILE A 123 -24.46 -10.00 -1.39
N ALA A 124 -23.47 -10.64 -2.01
CA ALA A 124 -23.73 -11.68 -2.98
C ALA A 124 -23.70 -13.00 -2.19
N ALA A 125 -24.86 -13.42 -1.69
CA ALA A 125 -25.04 -14.80 -1.28
C ALA A 125 -25.16 -15.63 -2.57
N GLN A 126 -24.21 -16.53 -2.77
CA GLN A 126 -24.33 -17.60 -3.74
C GLN A 126 -24.87 -18.81 -2.98
N GLU A 127 -26.14 -19.15 -3.18
CA GLU A 127 -26.69 -20.46 -2.81
C GLU A 127 -27.02 -21.20 -4.10
N GLY A 128 -26.63 -22.48 -4.14
CA GLY A 128 -26.79 -23.39 -5.27
C GLY A 128 -28.16 -24.03 -5.38
#